data_AF-A0A5J4TAR0-F1
#
_entry.id   AF-A0A5J4TAR0-F1
#
_cell.length_a   1.000
_cell.length_b   1.000
_cell.length_c   1.000
_cell.angle_alpha   90.00
_cell.angle_beta   90.00
_cell.angle_gamma   90.00
#
_symmetry.space_group_name_H-M   'P 1'
#
loop_
_entity.id
_entity.type
_entity.pdbx_description
1 polymer ?
#
loop_
_entity_poly.entity_id
_entity_poly.type
_entity_poly.pdbx_seq_one_letter_code
_entity_poly.pdbx_strand_id
1 'polypeptide(L)'
;MNKLIINDKINVNIFYYDNDDKFYYLGERKQYNKIKHIKTDDQHSCSDLRYDNDETEEEQSDEIIHTINILLVSDTHESQSIYHVFRVTNTDGLTRQKYCPHCYQQSFDPKDDHYKRDYDSHVSQCKIIGGQIIKKVKLDEQPFPFIPHIQRNETYAYLLANNATQQFKPTHYYITYDFETVERKVNTYFGKPLSKDSVIRNSQWISVLEPLSVASTIKLKWREQYNNDDNYRKITTPFGSAAIKAIYYDQRQGTDFITQWIEQVFEEAKQVALDNKYDNEAIPYNQCVSIIGFNSSRFDQALFSKYLHNDKWTIQSFIGTMGQGKQIVVEHKQTKQQIKFIDAMNYTQPTNLA
;
A
#
# COMPACT_ATOMS: atom_id res chain seq x y z
N MET A 1 -44.29 -27.28 4.24
CA MET A 1 -43.23 -27.10 5.25
C MET A 1 -43.50 -25.96 6.23
N ASN A 2 -43.83 -24.74 5.77
CA ASN A 2 -44.14 -23.61 6.67
C ASN A 2 -45.32 -23.90 7.62
N LYS A 3 -46.40 -24.51 7.13
CA LYS A 3 -47.53 -24.98 7.96
C LYS A 3 -47.10 -25.90 9.11
N LEU A 4 -46.21 -26.85 8.83
CA LEU A 4 -45.70 -27.81 9.82
C LEU A 4 -44.82 -27.11 10.87
N ILE A 5 -43.97 -26.18 10.43
CA ILE A 5 -43.11 -25.37 11.29
C ILE A 5 -43.93 -24.49 12.25
N ILE A 6 -45.02 -23.90 11.75
CA ILE A 6 -45.92 -23.04 12.52
C ILE A 6 -46.75 -23.87 13.51
N ASN A 7 -47.31 -25.00 13.07
CA ASN A 7 -48.15 -25.86 13.90
C ASN A 7 -47.36 -26.53 15.03
N ASP A 8 -46.16 -27.03 14.73
CA ASP A 8 -45.34 -27.79 15.69
C ASP A 8 -44.39 -26.89 16.50
N LYS A 9 -44.37 -25.57 16.25
CA LYS A 9 -43.46 -24.60 16.88
C LYS A 9 -42.01 -25.09 16.88
N ILE A 10 -41.46 -25.41 15.71
CA ILE A 10 -40.08 -25.91 15.55
C ILE A 10 -39.24 -24.98 14.66
N ASN A 11 -37.92 -25.03 14.78
CA ASN A 11 -37.01 -24.49 13.79
C ASN A 11 -36.51 -25.62 12.90
N VAL A 12 -36.32 -25.37 11.60
CA VAL A 12 -35.76 -26.36 10.68
C VAL A 12 -34.57 -25.79 9.92
N ASN A 13 -33.43 -26.48 10.01
CA ASN A 13 -32.25 -26.24 9.18
C ASN A 13 -32.24 -27.26 8.04
N ILE A 14 -32.10 -26.78 6.81
CA ILE A 14 -32.15 -27.59 5.60
C ILE A 14 -30.77 -27.61 4.96
N PHE A 15 -30.18 -28.80 4.93
CA PHE A 15 -28.92 -29.09 4.28
C PHE A 15 -29.17 -29.65 2.88
N TYR A 16 -28.26 -29.35 1.97
CA TYR A 16 -28.27 -29.81 0.59
C TYR A 16 -26.94 -30.49 0.28
N TYR A 17 -26.93 -31.29 -0.78
CA TYR A 17 -25.73 -31.85 -1.36
C TYR A 17 -25.49 -31.21 -2.73
N ASP A 18 -24.30 -30.63 -2.90
CA ASP A 18 -23.84 -30.15 -4.20
C ASP A 18 -23.25 -31.34 -4.97
N ASN A 19 -23.85 -31.67 -6.11
CA ASN A 19 -23.37 -32.76 -6.96
C ASN A 19 -22.08 -32.41 -7.71
N ASP A 20 -21.87 -31.14 -8.05
CA ASP A 20 -20.75 -30.69 -8.87
C ASP A 20 -19.48 -30.65 -8.01
N ASP A 21 -19.58 -30.00 -6.86
CA ASP A 21 -18.44 -29.82 -5.95
C ASP A 21 -18.35 -30.89 -4.84
N LYS A 22 -19.32 -31.82 -4.79
CA LYS A 22 -19.35 -33.00 -3.90
C LYS A 22 -19.23 -32.67 -2.41
N PHE A 23 -19.95 -31.66 -1.94
CA PHE A 23 -20.00 -31.31 -0.52
C PHE A 23 -21.42 -31.05 -0.03
N TYR A 24 -21.63 -31.20 1.28
CA TYR A 24 -22.87 -30.84 1.95
C TYR A 24 -22.78 -29.43 2.54
N TYR A 25 -23.84 -28.65 2.42
CA TYR A 25 -23.90 -27.30 2.97
C TYR A 25 -25.26 -26.97 3.55
N LEU A 26 -25.28 -26.04 4.50
CA LEU A 26 -26.50 -25.45 5.04
C LEU A 26 -27.05 -24.45 4.01
N GLY A 27 -28.20 -24.75 3.40
CA GLY A 27 -28.81 -23.88 2.39
C GLY A 27 -29.87 -22.95 2.96
N GLU A 28 -30.85 -23.51 3.69
CA GLU A 28 -31.98 -22.73 4.21
C GLU A 28 -32.19 -22.94 5.71
N ARG A 29 -32.70 -21.90 6.39
CA ARG A 29 -33.15 -21.96 7.78
C ARG A 29 -34.53 -21.36 7.90
N LYS A 30 -35.47 -22.14 8.41
CA LYS A 30 -36.83 -21.69 8.69
C LYS A 30 -37.04 -21.62 10.19
N GLN A 31 -37.12 -20.40 10.72
CA GLN A 31 -37.26 -20.14 12.14
C GLN A 31 -38.71 -19.78 12.45
N TYR A 32 -39.33 -20.46 13.43
CA TYR A 32 -40.73 -20.22 13.81
C TYR A 32 -41.01 -18.74 14.10
N ASN A 33 -40.18 -18.10 14.92
CA ASN A 33 -40.33 -16.69 15.29
C ASN A 33 -40.34 -15.72 14.11
N LYS A 34 -39.69 -16.09 12.99
CA LYS A 34 -39.66 -15.27 11.77
C LYS A 34 -40.85 -15.51 10.84
N ILE A 35 -41.53 -16.64 10.97
CA ILE A 35 -42.60 -17.04 10.05
C ILE A 35 -43.97 -17.23 10.73
N LYS A 36 -44.06 -17.04 12.05
CA LYS A 36 -45.29 -17.18 12.86
C LYS A 36 -46.47 -16.32 12.36
N HIS A 37 -46.20 -15.21 11.69
CA HIS A 37 -47.21 -14.29 11.16
C HIS A 37 -47.57 -14.51 9.69
N ILE A 38 -46.98 -15.50 9.00
CA ILE A 38 -47.31 -15.79 7.60
C ILE A 38 -48.70 -16.46 7.56
N LYS A 39 -49.68 -15.81 6.91
CA LYS A 39 -51.01 -16.38 6.68
C LYS A 39 -50.88 -17.64 5.80
N THR A 40 -51.32 -18.79 6.30
CA THR A 40 -51.22 -20.07 5.59
C THR A 40 -52.55 -20.51 4.96
N ASP A 41 -53.21 -19.62 4.21
CA ASP A 41 -54.41 -19.97 3.46
C ASP A 41 -54.07 -20.20 1.98
N ASP A 42 -54.24 -21.45 1.54
CA ASP A 42 -54.05 -21.86 0.14
C ASP A 42 -55.31 -21.52 -0.67
N GLN A 43 -55.44 -20.29 -1.16
CA GLN A 43 -56.32 -19.99 -2.29
C GLN A 43 -55.65 -19.00 -3.27
N HIS A 44 -55.58 -19.42 -4.53
CA HIS A 44 -55.12 -18.66 -5.68
C HIS A 44 -55.67 -17.22 -5.69
N SER A 45 -54.79 -16.22 -5.63
CA SER A 45 -54.79 -15.11 -6.60
C SER A 45 -53.53 -14.25 -6.42
N CYS A 46 -53.03 -13.80 -7.56
CA CYS A 46 -51.84 -12.98 -7.73
C CYS A 46 -52.20 -11.51 -7.45
N SER A 47 -51.57 -10.87 -6.46
CA SER A 47 -51.36 -9.42 -6.45
C SER A 47 -50.41 -8.95 -5.34
N ASP A 48 -49.35 -8.27 -5.80
CA ASP A 48 -48.64 -7.13 -5.20
C ASP A 48 -48.29 -7.14 -3.71
N LEU A 49 -47.01 -7.44 -3.45
CA LEU A 49 -46.29 -7.21 -2.21
C LEU A 49 -46.15 -5.69 -1.94
N ARG A 50 -46.85 -5.18 -0.92
CA ARG A 50 -46.46 -3.96 -0.20
C ARG A 50 -45.80 -4.37 1.12
N TYR A 51 -44.57 -3.91 1.32
CA TYR A 51 -43.87 -3.95 2.60
C TYR A 51 -44.37 -2.78 3.45
N ASP A 52 -45.26 -3.03 4.39
CA ASP A 52 -45.47 -2.13 5.52
C ASP A 52 -44.63 -2.63 6.69
N ASN A 53 -43.63 -1.83 7.05
CA ASN A 53 -42.84 -1.96 8.27
C ASN A 53 -43.68 -1.44 9.43
N ASP A 54 -44.17 -2.34 10.29
CA ASP A 54 -44.59 -1.98 11.63
C ASP A 54 -43.82 -2.86 12.61
N GLU A 55 -42.73 -2.30 13.15
CA GLU A 55 -41.95 -2.87 14.25
C GLU A 55 -42.77 -2.71 15.53
N THR A 56 -43.50 -3.75 15.90
CA THR A 56 -43.99 -3.91 17.28
C THR A 56 -43.01 -4.77 18.04
N GLU A 57 -42.32 -4.15 18.99
CA GLU A 57 -41.46 -4.80 19.99
C GLU A 57 -42.34 -5.72 20.87
N GLU A 58 -42.30 -7.03 20.61
CA GLU A 58 -42.88 -8.04 21.50
C GLU A 58 -41.77 -8.76 22.27
N GLU A 59 -41.94 -8.79 23.60
CA GLU A 59 -41.09 -9.40 24.60
C GLU A 59 -40.72 -10.86 24.25
N GLN A 60 -39.41 -11.15 24.20
CA GLN A 60 -38.88 -12.50 24.08
C GLN A 60 -39.25 -13.31 25.32
N SER A 61 -40.26 -14.17 25.20
CA SER A 61 -40.37 -15.33 26.08
C SER A 61 -39.32 -16.36 25.64
N ASP A 62 -38.44 -16.74 26.57
CA ASP A 62 -37.39 -17.76 26.41
C ASP A 62 -37.98 -19.19 26.29
N GLU A 63 -38.96 -19.42 25.40
CA GLU A 63 -39.32 -20.77 25.00
C GLU A 63 -38.20 -21.33 24.11
N ILE A 64 -37.51 -22.37 24.59
CA ILE A 64 -36.50 -23.09 23.81
C ILE A 64 -37.21 -23.83 22.66
N ILE A 65 -37.29 -23.18 21.50
CA ILE A 65 -37.87 -23.76 20.28
C ILE A 65 -36.98 -24.88 19.77
N HIS A 66 -37.52 -26.10 19.68
CA HIS A 66 -36.77 -27.27 19.23
C HIS A 66 -36.32 -27.09 17.77
N THR A 67 -35.04 -27.39 17.49
CA THR A 67 -34.47 -27.26 16.14
C THR A 67 -34.18 -28.63 15.54
N ILE A 68 -34.71 -28.90 14.35
CA ILE A 68 -34.51 -30.12 13.57
C ILE A 68 -33.60 -29.83 12.39
N ASN A 69 -32.61 -30.69 12.15
CA ASN A 69 -31.75 -30.63 10.98
C ASN A 69 -32.18 -31.71 9.99
N ILE A 70 -32.42 -31.33 8.73
CA ILE A 70 -32.77 -32.25 7.66
C ILE A 70 -31.81 -32.09 6.49
N LEU A 71 -31.55 -33.18 5.77
CA LEU A 71 -30.85 -33.20 4.49
C LEU A 71 -31.87 -33.52 3.40
N LEU A 72 -31.96 -32.64 2.41
CA LEU A 72 -32.74 -32.85 1.20
C LEU A 72 -31.83 -33.36 0.09
N VAL A 73 -32.16 -34.51 -0.46
CA VAL A 73 -31.48 -35.09 -1.63
C VAL A 73 -32.52 -35.27 -2.72
N SER A 74 -32.33 -34.59 -3.84
CA SER A 74 -33.15 -34.79 -5.04
C SER A 74 -32.57 -35.91 -5.90
N ASP A 75 -33.42 -36.79 -6.38
CA ASP A 75 -33.12 -37.83 -7.36
C ASP A 75 -34.13 -37.73 -8.52
N THR A 76 -33.79 -38.29 -9.67
CA THR A 76 -34.67 -38.35 -10.85
C THR A 76 -34.81 -39.79 -11.30
N HIS A 77 -36.00 -40.35 -11.11
CA HIS A 77 -36.37 -41.68 -11.60
C HIS A 77 -37.47 -41.51 -12.64
N GLU A 78 -37.29 -42.05 -13.85
CA GLU A 78 -38.29 -42.02 -14.93
C GLU A 78 -38.92 -40.63 -15.17
N SER A 79 -38.11 -39.57 -15.22
CA SER A 79 -38.56 -38.17 -15.43
C SER A 79 -39.43 -37.59 -14.30
N GLN A 80 -39.53 -38.25 -13.14
CA GLN A 80 -40.12 -37.68 -11.93
C GLN A 80 -39.03 -37.29 -10.93
N SER A 81 -39.11 -36.07 -10.39
CA SER A 81 -38.22 -35.60 -9.32
C SER A 81 -38.68 -36.20 -7.99
N ILE A 82 -37.85 -37.09 -7.42
CA ILE A 82 -38.04 -37.68 -6.11
C ILE A 82 -37.19 -36.90 -5.11
N TYR A 83 -37.75 -36.59 -3.95
CA TYR A 83 -37.01 -35.95 -2.87
C TYR A 83 -36.92 -36.88 -1.67
N HIS A 84 -35.69 -37.22 -1.28
CA HIS A 84 -35.40 -37.95 -0.05
C HIS A 84 -35.10 -36.96 1.06
N VAL A 85 -35.75 -37.16 2.21
CA VAL A 85 -35.56 -36.33 3.40
C VAL A 85 -34.94 -37.19 4.49
N PHE A 86 -33.71 -36.84 4.89
CA PHE A 86 -33.00 -37.54 5.95
C PHE A 86 -32.88 -36.63 7.18
N ARG A 87 -33.08 -37.21 8.37
CA ARG A 87 -32.79 -36.49 9.62
C ARG A 87 -31.29 -36.49 9.88
N VAL A 88 -30.72 -35.32 10.10
CA VAL A 88 -29.29 -35.14 10.39
C VAL A 88 -29.10 -34.97 11.89
N THR A 89 -28.32 -35.86 12.51
CA THR A 89 -27.97 -35.79 13.94
C THR A 89 -26.65 -35.08 14.19
N ASN A 90 -25.68 -35.22 13.28
CA ASN A 90 -24.37 -34.57 13.36
C ASN A 90 -24.15 -33.66 12.14
N THR A 91 -24.37 -32.36 12.31
CA THR A 91 -24.21 -31.36 11.25
C THR A 91 -22.74 -31.11 10.92
N ASP A 92 -21.88 -31.03 11.93
CA ASP A 92 -20.45 -30.75 11.76
C ASP A 92 -19.76 -31.89 10.99
N GLY A 93 -20.17 -33.14 11.24
CA GLY A 93 -19.68 -34.30 10.50
C GLY A 93 -20.17 -34.36 9.05
N LEU A 94 -21.40 -33.88 8.80
CA LEU A 94 -21.99 -33.86 7.46
C LEU A 94 -21.30 -32.82 6.56
N THR A 95 -21.16 -31.58 7.02
CA THR A 95 -20.57 -30.48 6.23
C THR A 95 -19.06 -30.40 6.34
N ARG A 96 -18.46 -31.10 7.32
CA ARG A 96 -17.04 -30.96 7.73
C ARG A 96 -16.67 -29.53 8.14
N GLN A 97 -17.67 -28.71 8.45
CA GLN A 97 -17.50 -27.31 8.80
C GLN A 97 -18.24 -27.01 10.10
N LYS A 98 -17.64 -26.17 10.94
CA LYS A 98 -18.25 -25.62 12.14
C LYS A 98 -18.97 -24.33 11.79
N TYR A 99 -20.30 -24.31 11.89
CA TYR A 99 -21.06 -23.07 11.72
C TYR A 99 -21.07 -22.25 13.02
N CYS A 100 -21.09 -20.93 12.89
CA CYS A 100 -21.32 -20.04 14.02
C CYS A 100 -22.74 -20.25 14.60
N PRO A 101 -22.91 -20.48 15.91
CA PRO A 101 -24.21 -20.75 16.53
C PRO A 101 -25.10 -19.51 16.65
N HIS A 102 -24.60 -18.32 16.32
CA HIS A 102 -25.37 -17.07 16.38
C HIS A 102 -25.88 -16.67 14.99
N CYS A 103 -24.99 -16.51 14.01
CA CYS A 103 -25.41 -16.12 12.65
C CYS A 103 -25.81 -17.32 11.76
N TYR A 104 -25.19 -18.49 11.96
CA TYR A 104 -25.28 -19.66 11.06
C TYR A 104 -25.00 -19.35 9.57
N GLN A 105 -24.31 -18.25 9.28
CA GLN A 105 -23.88 -17.90 7.93
C GLN A 105 -22.39 -18.08 7.73
N GLN A 106 -21.59 -17.76 8.76
CA GLN A 106 -20.16 -18.03 8.73
C GLN A 106 -19.88 -19.47 9.15
N SER A 107 -19.11 -20.17 8.33
CA SER A 107 -18.57 -21.48 8.63
C SER A 107 -17.04 -21.44 8.73
N PHE A 108 -16.49 -22.40 9.45
CA PHE A 108 -15.06 -22.53 9.70
C PHE A 108 -14.65 -23.97 9.50
N ASP A 109 -13.50 -24.21 8.86
CA ASP A 109 -12.94 -25.56 8.74
C ASP A 109 -12.22 -25.94 10.05
N PRO A 110 -12.64 -27.00 10.77
CA PRO A 110 -11.95 -27.47 11.96
C PRO A 110 -10.50 -27.94 11.73
N LYS A 111 -10.08 -28.16 10.47
CA LYS A 111 -8.72 -28.55 10.11
C LYS A 111 -7.76 -27.38 9.91
N ASP A 112 -8.25 -26.14 9.89
CA ASP A 112 -7.40 -24.95 9.74
C ASP A 112 -6.52 -24.74 10.98
N ASP A 113 -5.24 -24.42 10.80
CA ASP A 113 -4.27 -24.14 11.87
C ASP A 113 -4.73 -22.98 12.78
N HIS A 114 -5.51 -22.04 12.25
CA HIS A 114 -6.03 -20.88 12.96
C HIS A 114 -7.50 -21.00 13.36
N TYR A 115 -8.14 -22.15 13.11
CA TYR A 115 -9.55 -22.42 13.37
C TYR A 115 -10.02 -21.90 14.73
N LYS A 116 -9.33 -22.29 15.81
CA LYS A 116 -9.76 -21.98 17.18
C LYS A 116 -9.81 -20.48 17.44
N ARG A 117 -8.75 -19.75 17.04
CA ARG A 117 -8.66 -18.30 17.22
C ARG A 117 -9.75 -17.58 16.42
N ASP A 118 -9.91 -17.96 15.16
CA ASP A 118 -10.80 -17.25 14.24
C ASP A 118 -12.27 -17.55 14.56
N TYR A 119 -12.59 -18.80 14.94
CA TYR A 119 -13.90 -19.20 15.45
C TYR A 119 -14.26 -18.45 16.72
N ASP A 120 -13.40 -18.46 17.75
CA ASP A 120 -13.66 -17.81 19.04
C ASP A 120 -13.80 -16.28 18.88
N SER A 121 -12.95 -15.67 18.04
CA SER A 121 -13.03 -14.24 17.71
C SER A 121 -14.33 -13.88 17.00
N HIS A 122 -14.75 -14.69 16.03
CA HIS A 122 -16.02 -14.45 15.34
C HIS A 122 -17.22 -14.66 16.28
N VAL A 123 -17.27 -15.76 17.04
CA VAL A 123 -18.41 -16.10 17.91
C VAL A 123 -18.62 -15.05 18.98
N SER A 124 -17.54 -14.56 19.60
CA SER A 124 -17.62 -13.49 20.61
C SER A 124 -18.18 -12.19 20.03
N GLN A 125 -17.70 -11.75 18.86
CA GLN A 125 -18.23 -10.56 18.18
C GLN A 125 -19.67 -10.76 17.71
N CYS A 126 -19.97 -11.92 17.15
CA CYS A 126 -21.28 -12.27 16.62
C CYS A 126 -22.35 -12.34 17.72
N LYS A 127 -21.98 -12.80 18.92
CA LYS A 127 -22.83 -12.78 20.11
C LYS A 127 -23.21 -11.35 20.51
N ILE A 128 -22.26 -10.42 20.50
CA ILE A 128 -22.49 -9.00 20.83
C ILE A 128 -23.45 -8.35 19.82
N ILE A 129 -23.32 -8.69 18.54
CA ILE A 129 -24.14 -8.15 17.44
C ILE A 129 -25.50 -8.87 17.34
N GLY A 130 -25.79 -9.83 18.22
CA GLY A 130 -27.05 -10.59 18.19
C GLY A 130 -27.23 -11.44 16.93
N GLY A 131 -26.13 -11.88 16.29
CA GLY A 131 -26.16 -12.68 15.08
C GLY A 131 -26.50 -11.92 13.80
N GLN A 132 -26.65 -10.59 13.85
CA GLN A 132 -26.91 -9.76 12.66
C GLN A 132 -25.62 -9.50 11.86
N ILE A 133 -25.76 -9.37 10.54
CA ILE A 133 -24.63 -9.08 9.64
C ILE A 133 -24.55 -7.60 9.38
N ILE A 134 -23.45 -7.00 9.81
CA ILE A 134 -23.12 -5.62 9.46
C ILE A 134 -22.46 -5.64 8.07
N LYS A 135 -23.23 -5.30 7.03
CA LYS A 135 -22.68 -5.07 5.69
C LYS A 135 -21.84 -3.79 5.73
N LYS A 136 -20.51 -3.92 5.72
CA LYS A 136 -19.61 -2.78 5.58
C LYS A 136 -19.48 -2.43 4.10
N VAL A 137 -19.75 -1.18 3.74
CA VAL A 137 -19.47 -0.68 2.39
C VAL A 137 -17.95 -0.62 2.22
N LYS A 138 -17.42 -1.44 1.32
CA LYS A 138 -16.03 -1.33 0.87
C LYS A 138 -16.05 -0.55 -0.44
N LEU A 139 -15.55 0.69 -0.41
CA LEU A 139 -15.34 1.46 -1.64
C LEU A 139 -14.17 0.86 -2.42
N ASP A 140 -14.23 0.91 -3.74
CA ASP A 140 -13.10 0.53 -4.59
C ASP A 140 -11.90 1.43 -4.29
N GLU A 141 -10.73 0.83 -4.14
CA GLU A 141 -9.48 1.58 -3.99
C GLU A 141 -9.17 2.26 -5.33
N GLN A 142 -9.46 3.57 -5.43
CA GLN A 142 -9.02 4.35 -6.58
C GLN A 142 -7.49 4.50 -6.55
N PRO A 143 -6.79 4.28 -7.68
CA PRO A 143 -5.36 4.54 -7.76
C PRO A 143 -5.10 6.04 -7.59
N PHE A 144 -4.47 6.41 -6.48
CA PHE A 144 -4.03 7.78 -6.27
C PHE A 144 -2.79 8.07 -7.14
N PRO A 145 -2.77 9.16 -7.94
CA PRO A 145 -1.56 9.55 -8.64
C PRO A 145 -0.47 9.89 -7.63
N PHE A 146 0.74 9.34 -7.82
CA PHE A 146 1.89 9.64 -6.98
C PHE A 146 2.37 11.07 -7.25
N ILE A 147 1.85 12.02 -6.48
CA ILE A 147 2.23 13.44 -6.55
C ILE A 147 2.86 13.85 -5.21
N PRO A 148 4.08 13.40 -4.90
CA PRO A 148 4.72 13.64 -3.59
C PRO A 148 4.94 15.13 -3.30
N HIS A 149 4.92 15.98 -4.32
CA HIS A 149 5.03 17.44 -4.17
C HIS A 149 3.76 18.09 -3.61
N ILE A 150 2.61 17.40 -3.65
CA ILE A 150 1.31 17.87 -3.14
C ILE A 150 0.85 16.98 -1.99
N GLN A 151 0.90 15.65 -2.20
CA GLN A 151 0.47 14.66 -1.22
C GLN A 151 1.47 14.61 -0.06
N ARG A 152 0.97 14.73 1.18
CA ARG A 152 1.78 14.83 2.43
C ARG A 152 2.68 16.07 2.52
N ASN A 153 2.42 17.11 1.72
CA ASN A 153 3.10 18.38 1.85
C ASN A 153 2.41 19.23 2.92
N GLU A 154 3.05 19.38 4.08
CA GLU A 154 2.53 20.15 5.22
C GLU A 154 2.22 21.60 4.83
N THR A 155 3.06 22.23 4.00
CA THR A 155 2.83 23.58 3.49
C THR A 155 1.53 23.65 2.68
N TYR A 156 1.33 22.70 1.77
CA TYR A 156 0.13 22.68 0.94
C TYR A 156 -1.12 22.43 1.77
N ALA A 157 -1.07 21.47 2.70
CA ALA A 157 -2.17 21.17 3.62
C ALA A 157 -2.54 22.39 4.48
N TYR A 158 -1.55 23.12 5.01
CA TYR A 158 -1.76 24.35 5.77
C TYR A 158 -2.44 25.43 4.91
N LEU A 159 -1.93 25.68 3.70
CA LEU A 159 -2.51 26.68 2.81
C LEU A 159 -3.92 26.32 2.36
N LEU A 160 -4.18 25.02 2.14
CA LEU A 160 -5.52 24.52 1.81
C LEU A 160 -6.50 24.74 2.97
N ALA A 161 -6.10 24.43 4.20
CA ALA A 161 -6.94 24.62 5.39
C ALA A 161 -7.28 26.11 5.65
N ASN A 162 -6.40 27.03 5.25
CA ASN A 162 -6.59 28.47 5.41
C ASN A 162 -7.18 29.18 4.18
N ASN A 163 -7.70 28.44 3.18
CA ASN A 163 -8.19 28.99 1.90
C ASN A 163 -7.17 29.89 1.18
N ALA A 164 -5.88 29.62 1.36
CA ALA A 164 -4.76 30.42 0.86
C ALA A 164 -3.93 29.66 -0.20
N THR A 165 -4.54 28.72 -0.92
CA THR A 165 -3.85 27.87 -1.92
C THR A 165 -3.15 28.66 -3.02
N GLN A 166 -3.64 29.86 -3.34
CA GLN A 166 -3.00 30.79 -4.29
C GLN A 166 -1.60 31.25 -3.85
N GLN A 167 -1.28 31.13 -2.55
CA GLN A 167 0.04 31.46 -2.03
C GLN A 167 1.05 30.33 -2.27
N PHE A 168 0.63 29.13 -2.67
CA PHE A 168 1.53 28.00 -2.86
C PHE A 168 2.53 28.27 -4.00
N LYS A 169 3.81 28.27 -3.67
CA LYS A 169 4.93 28.52 -4.59
C LYS A 169 5.65 27.21 -4.92
N PRO A 170 6.07 27.00 -6.17
CA PRO A 170 6.95 25.89 -6.52
C PRO A 170 8.36 26.09 -5.94
N THR A 171 9.09 25.00 -5.76
CA THR A 171 10.50 25.03 -5.34
C THR A 171 11.35 25.58 -6.49
N HIS A 172 12.06 26.69 -6.27
CA HIS A 172 12.83 27.37 -7.33
C HIS A 172 14.32 27.04 -7.32
N TYR A 173 14.84 26.70 -6.14
CA TYR A 173 16.25 26.52 -5.86
C TYR A 173 16.54 25.06 -5.54
N TYR A 174 17.62 24.53 -6.10
CA TYR A 174 17.97 23.12 -6.06
C TYR A 174 19.46 22.93 -6.33
N ILE A 175 19.94 21.71 -6.10
CA ILE A 175 21.30 21.29 -6.41
C ILE A 175 21.22 20.23 -7.50
N THR A 176 22.06 20.32 -8.52
CA THR A 176 22.27 19.24 -9.49
C THR A 176 23.64 18.63 -9.34
N TYR A 177 23.80 17.38 -9.75
CA TYR A 177 25.09 16.70 -9.74
C TYR A 177 25.25 15.77 -10.94
N ASP A 178 26.50 15.49 -11.28
CA ASP A 178 26.89 14.54 -12.31
C ASP A 178 28.26 13.92 -11.98
N PHE A 179 28.42 12.62 -12.24
CA PHE A 179 29.65 11.89 -11.97
C PHE A 179 30.35 11.47 -13.26
N GLU A 180 31.65 11.71 -13.32
CA GLU A 180 32.51 11.12 -14.33
C GLU A 180 33.15 9.85 -13.77
N THR A 181 33.28 8.82 -14.60
CA THR A 181 33.85 7.53 -14.20
C THR A 181 34.97 7.09 -15.12
N VAL A 182 35.86 6.26 -14.58
CA VAL A 182 36.92 5.59 -15.33
C VAL A 182 36.76 4.09 -15.24
N GLU A 183 36.95 3.40 -16.36
CA GLU A 183 36.89 1.95 -16.42
C GLU A 183 38.22 1.34 -15.94
N ARG A 184 38.17 0.56 -14.86
CA ARG A 184 39.26 -0.30 -14.42
C ARG A 184 39.02 -1.73 -14.88
N LYS A 185 39.91 -2.24 -15.73
CA LYS A 185 39.89 -3.64 -16.18
C LYS A 185 40.25 -4.57 -15.03
N VAL A 186 39.41 -5.58 -14.79
CA VAL A 186 39.56 -6.57 -13.72
C VAL A 186 39.85 -7.96 -14.29
N ASN A 187 39.10 -8.38 -15.32
CA ASN A 187 39.26 -9.67 -16.00
C ASN A 187 39.36 -10.88 -15.05
N THR A 188 38.46 -10.98 -14.07
CA THR A 188 38.42 -12.11 -13.12
C THR A 188 37.25 -13.05 -13.40
N TYR A 189 37.39 -14.34 -13.07
CA TYR A 189 36.32 -15.33 -13.22
C TYR A 189 35.69 -15.66 -11.86
N PHE A 190 34.37 -15.80 -11.80
CA PHE A 190 33.61 -16.13 -10.59
C PHE A 190 32.46 -17.10 -10.89
N GLY A 191 31.86 -17.69 -9.85
CA GLY A 191 30.78 -18.68 -9.99
C GLY A 191 31.24 -20.13 -9.98
N LYS A 192 30.52 -21.02 -10.67
CA LYS A 192 30.80 -22.46 -10.67
C LYS A 192 31.96 -22.78 -11.62
N PRO A 193 32.88 -23.69 -11.23
CA PRO A 193 33.89 -24.21 -12.14
C PRO A 193 33.22 -24.91 -13.33
N LEU A 194 33.74 -24.71 -14.54
CA LEU A 194 33.25 -25.39 -15.75
C LEU A 194 33.79 -26.84 -15.84
N SER A 195 34.92 -27.12 -15.20
CA SER A 195 35.51 -28.45 -15.04
C SER A 195 36.15 -28.58 -13.65
N LYS A 196 36.42 -29.82 -13.21
CA LYS A 196 37.02 -30.12 -11.89
C LYS A 196 38.37 -29.42 -11.66
N ASP A 197 39.08 -29.07 -12.74
CA ASP A 197 40.40 -28.43 -12.71
C ASP A 197 40.48 -27.06 -13.42
N SER A 198 39.35 -26.45 -13.82
CA SER A 198 39.40 -25.21 -14.61
C SER A 198 39.46 -23.94 -13.74
N VAL A 199 40.47 -23.10 -13.96
CA VAL A 199 40.53 -21.71 -13.46
C VAL A 199 39.37 -20.87 -14.02
N ILE A 200 38.90 -21.21 -15.23
CA ILE A 200 37.77 -20.58 -15.90
C ILE A 200 36.46 -21.02 -15.22
N ARG A 201 35.66 -20.04 -14.80
CA ARG A 201 34.33 -20.23 -14.21
C ARG A 201 33.25 -19.77 -15.16
N ASN A 202 31.99 -20.12 -14.88
CA ASN A 202 30.84 -19.81 -15.72
C ASN A 202 30.47 -18.31 -15.80
N SER A 203 31.13 -17.43 -15.06
CA SER A 203 30.93 -15.98 -15.14
C SER A 203 32.27 -15.24 -15.12
N GLN A 204 32.34 -14.13 -15.87
CA GLN A 204 33.52 -13.29 -16.00
C GLN A 204 33.18 -11.85 -15.64
N TRP A 205 34.01 -11.26 -14.79
CA TRP A 205 33.99 -9.85 -14.44
C TRP A 205 35.07 -9.13 -15.24
N ILE A 206 34.65 -8.40 -16.28
CA ILE A 206 35.56 -7.77 -17.24
C ILE A 206 36.15 -6.48 -16.65
N SER A 207 35.31 -5.61 -16.10
CA SER A 207 35.72 -4.30 -15.60
C SER A 207 34.80 -3.75 -14.51
N VAL A 208 35.28 -2.71 -13.84
CA VAL A 208 34.58 -1.92 -12.82
C VAL A 208 34.68 -0.46 -13.19
N LEU A 209 33.56 0.25 -13.07
CA LEU A 209 33.55 1.70 -13.19
C LEU A 209 33.83 2.32 -11.82
N GLU A 210 34.89 3.12 -11.76
CA GLU A 210 35.29 3.83 -10.55
C GLU A 210 35.02 5.32 -10.73
N PRO A 211 34.47 6.00 -9.70
CA PRO A 211 34.19 7.42 -9.78
C PRO A 211 35.51 8.22 -9.85
N LEU A 212 35.63 9.06 -10.88
CA LEU A 212 36.80 9.89 -11.17
C LEU A 212 36.62 11.31 -10.62
N SER A 213 35.45 11.89 -10.84
CA SER A 213 35.09 13.22 -10.35
C SER A 213 33.58 13.40 -10.23
N VAL A 214 33.18 14.40 -9.47
CA VAL A 214 31.79 14.84 -9.35
C VAL A 214 31.74 16.36 -9.52
N ALA A 215 30.84 16.80 -10.39
CA ALA A 215 30.49 18.20 -10.53
C ALA A 215 29.10 18.44 -9.94
N SER A 216 28.89 19.58 -9.30
CA SER A 216 27.56 19.97 -8.86
C SER A 216 27.31 21.45 -9.09
N THR A 217 26.07 21.75 -9.44
CA THR A 217 25.60 23.12 -9.69
C THR A 217 24.50 23.44 -8.69
N ILE A 218 24.73 24.48 -7.89
CA ILE A 218 23.80 24.94 -6.87
C ILE A 218 23.12 26.19 -7.43
N LYS A 219 21.80 26.13 -7.55
CA LYS A 219 20.97 27.27 -7.93
C LYS A 219 20.39 27.91 -6.68
N LEU A 220 20.74 29.17 -6.41
CA LEU A 220 20.39 29.93 -5.21
C LEU A 220 19.63 31.22 -5.55
N LYS A 221 19.01 31.84 -4.54
CA LYS A 221 18.42 33.17 -4.66
C LYS A 221 19.54 34.19 -4.84
N TRP A 222 19.40 35.10 -5.81
CA TRP A 222 20.38 36.16 -5.98
C TRP A 222 20.39 37.09 -4.75
N ARG A 223 21.59 37.42 -4.26
CA ARG A 223 21.82 38.39 -3.18
C ARG A 223 22.95 39.32 -3.61
N GLU A 224 22.86 40.61 -3.27
CA GLU A 224 23.86 41.61 -3.67
C GLU A 224 25.26 41.30 -3.15
N GLN A 225 25.36 40.61 -2.01
CA GLN A 225 26.62 40.14 -1.44
C GLN A 225 27.43 39.23 -2.39
N TYR A 226 26.79 38.62 -3.39
CA TYR A 226 27.45 37.76 -4.38
C TYR A 226 28.09 38.53 -5.55
N ASN A 227 27.84 39.85 -5.68
CA ASN A 227 28.36 40.63 -6.82
C ASN A 227 29.89 40.59 -6.95
N ASN A 228 30.61 40.41 -5.84
CA ASN A 228 32.07 40.47 -5.79
C ASN A 228 32.72 39.10 -5.55
N ASP A 229 31.94 38.02 -5.64
CA ASP A 229 32.43 36.67 -5.43
C ASP A 229 32.39 35.89 -6.76
N ASP A 230 33.57 35.62 -7.30
CA ASP A 230 33.76 34.93 -8.58
C ASP A 230 33.17 33.51 -8.61
N ASN A 231 32.85 32.93 -7.44
CA ASN A 231 32.19 31.63 -7.35
C ASN A 231 30.71 31.69 -7.74
N TYR A 232 30.11 32.89 -7.81
CA TYR A 232 28.69 33.07 -8.06
C TYR A 232 28.46 33.76 -9.40
N ARG A 233 27.67 33.12 -10.27
CA ARG A 233 27.23 33.70 -11.54
C ARG A 233 25.77 34.12 -11.46
N LYS A 234 25.49 35.39 -11.77
CA LYS A 234 24.11 35.88 -11.89
C LYS A 234 23.45 35.35 -13.15
N ILE A 235 22.22 34.84 -13.02
CA ILE A 235 21.37 34.43 -14.13
C ILE A 235 19.98 35.06 -14.02
N THR A 236 19.32 35.28 -15.15
CA THR A 236 17.94 35.72 -15.22
C THR A 236 17.04 34.52 -15.49
N THR A 237 16.04 34.31 -14.65
CA THR A 237 15.02 33.27 -14.81
C THR A 237 13.64 33.90 -14.99
N PRO A 238 12.63 33.16 -15.49
CA PRO A 238 11.24 33.67 -15.55
C PRO A 238 10.68 34.14 -14.20
N PHE A 239 11.27 33.68 -13.09
CA PHE A 239 10.85 33.97 -11.73
C PHE A 239 11.74 35.01 -11.02
N GLY A 240 12.69 35.63 -11.74
CA GLY A 240 13.61 36.64 -11.20
C GLY A 240 15.09 36.27 -11.34
N SER A 241 15.95 37.05 -10.67
CA SER A 241 17.40 36.80 -10.66
C SER A 241 17.76 35.65 -9.72
N ALA A 242 18.60 34.73 -10.20
CA ALA A 242 19.17 33.64 -9.40
C ALA A 242 20.70 33.66 -9.48
N ALA A 243 21.35 33.00 -8.54
CA ALA A 243 22.79 32.77 -8.54
C ALA A 243 23.07 31.30 -8.85
N ILE A 244 24.08 31.05 -9.69
CA ILE A 244 24.65 29.73 -9.90
C ILE A 244 26.01 29.69 -9.20
N LYS A 245 26.20 28.69 -8.34
CA LYS A 245 27.51 28.30 -7.79
C LYS A 245 27.85 26.90 -8.30
N ALA A 246 29.08 26.71 -8.76
CA ALA A 246 29.57 25.39 -9.16
C ALA A 246 30.59 24.87 -8.15
N ILE A 247 30.50 23.60 -7.82
CA ILE A 247 31.50 22.89 -7.00
C ILE A 247 31.99 21.67 -7.76
N TYR A 248 33.27 21.35 -7.60
CA TYR A 248 33.93 20.26 -8.31
C TYR A 248 34.89 19.53 -7.38
N TYR A 249 34.77 18.20 -7.35
CA TYR A 249 35.65 17.33 -6.59
C TYR A 249 36.16 16.19 -7.46
N ASP A 250 37.41 15.81 -7.28
CA ASP A 250 38.03 14.74 -8.06
C ASP A 250 38.95 13.84 -7.24
N GLN A 251 39.37 12.74 -7.85
CA GLN A 251 40.28 11.77 -7.24
C GLN A 251 41.66 12.36 -6.88
N ARG A 252 42.09 13.48 -7.50
CA ARG A 252 43.38 14.12 -7.20
C ARG A 252 43.37 14.81 -5.84
N GLN A 253 42.19 15.17 -5.33
CA GLN A 253 42.00 15.77 -4.01
C GLN A 253 42.02 14.76 -2.85
N GLY A 254 42.03 13.46 -3.15
CA GLY A 254 42.06 12.39 -2.16
C GLY A 254 41.07 11.27 -2.47
N THR A 255 41.21 10.13 -1.79
CA THR A 255 40.30 8.98 -1.96
C THR A 255 38.93 9.21 -1.34
N ASP A 256 38.80 10.23 -0.50
CA ASP A 256 37.59 10.62 0.24
C ASP A 256 36.82 11.77 -0.42
N PHE A 257 37.17 12.16 -1.66
CA PHE A 257 36.54 13.27 -2.37
C PHE A 257 35.00 13.18 -2.44
N ILE A 258 34.43 11.97 -2.52
CA ILE A 258 32.97 11.75 -2.49
C ILE A 258 32.38 12.13 -1.13
N THR A 259 33.09 11.81 -0.04
CA THR A 259 32.66 12.18 1.31
C THR A 259 32.74 13.69 1.50
N GLN A 260 33.83 14.33 1.03
CA GLN A 260 33.97 15.79 1.03
C GLN A 260 32.88 16.47 0.20
N TRP A 261 32.55 15.92 -0.97
CA TRP A 261 31.45 16.40 -1.81
C TRP A 261 30.10 16.29 -1.08
N ILE A 262 29.78 15.16 -0.45
CA ILE A 262 28.53 15.00 0.32
C ILE A 262 28.46 16.03 1.45
N GLU A 263 29.56 16.29 2.16
CA GLU A 263 29.63 17.31 3.20
C GLU A 263 29.32 18.71 2.64
N GLN A 264 29.92 19.07 1.51
CA GLN A 264 29.64 20.33 0.84
C GLN A 264 28.18 20.42 0.38
N VAL A 265 27.61 19.34 -0.16
CA VAL A 265 26.20 19.28 -0.56
C VAL A 265 25.26 19.54 0.62
N PHE A 266 25.56 18.99 1.80
CA PHE A 266 24.78 19.28 3.01
C PHE A 266 24.86 20.76 3.42
N GLU A 267 26.04 21.37 3.32
CA GLU A 267 26.22 22.79 3.64
C GLU A 267 25.44 23.69 2.67
N GLU A 268 25.59 23.48 1.36
CA GLU A 268 24.86 24.23 0.35
C GLU A 268 23.33 24.00 0.46
N ALA A 269 22.91 22.80 0.85
CA ALA A 269 21.51 22.49 1.08
C ALA A 269 20.90 23.33 2.21
N LYS A 270 21.68 23.81 3.19
CA LYS A 270 21.15 24.73 4.22
C LYS A 270 20.69 26.04 3.58
N GLN A 271 21.54 26.59 2.72
CA GLN A 271 21.23 27.83 2.01
C GLN A 271 20.07 27.64 1.03
N VAL A 272 20.02 26.53 0.31
CA VAL A 272 18.90 26.20 -0.60
C VAL A 272 17.58 26.05 0.17
N ALA A 273 17.59 25.44 1.35
CA ALA A 273 16.41 25.32 2.19
C ALA A 273 15.91 26.70 2.64
N LEU A 274 16.82 27.58 3.06
CA LEU A 274 16.49 28.96 3.44
C LEU A 274 15.92 29.77 2.27
N ASP A 275 16.52 29.65 1.08
CA ASP A 275 16.08 30.39 -0.10
C ASP A 275 14.71 29.93 -0.62
N ASN A 276 14.31 28.68 -0.34
CA ASN A 276 12.98 28.15 -0.69
C ASN A 276 11.91 28.40 0.39
N LYS A 277 12.28 28.87 1.58
CA LYS A 277 11.31 29.17 2.66
C LYS A 277 10.40 30.33 2.25
N TYR A 278 9.16 30.31 2.75
CA TYR A 278 8.22 31.42 2.58
C TYR A 278 8.63 32.61 3.44
N ASP A 279 8.36 33.83 2.94
CA ASP A 279 8.64 35.06 3.67
C ASP A 279 7.79 35.18 4.95
N ASN A 280 6.59 34.57 4.96
CA ASN A 280 5.73 34.48 6.13
C ASN A 280 6.11 33.26 6.98
N GLU A 281 6.62 33.51 8.19
CA GLU A 281 7.05 32.47 9.12
C GLU A 281 5.92 31.56 9.64
N ALA A 282 4.66 32.02 9.57
CA ALA A 282 3.51 31.21 9.96
C ALA A 282 3.22 30.06 8.98
N ILE A 283 3.74 30.14 7.75
CA ILE A 283 3.59 29.08 6.75
C ILE A 283 4.66 28.01 7.03
N PRO A 284 4.28 26.79 7.44
CA PRO A 284 5.25 25.73 7.69
C PRO A 284 5.94 25.35 6.38
N TYR A 285 7.28 25.24 6.42
CA TYR A 285 8.08 24.76 5.30
C TYR A 285 9.08 23.72 5.80
N ASN A 286 8.73 22.45 5.61
CA ASN A 286 9.52 21.29 6.04
C ASN A 286 9.77 20.34 4.86
N GLN A 287 10.27 20.89 3.75
CA GLN A 287 10.58 20.09 2.56
C GLN A 287 12.08 19.79 2.50
N CYS A 288 12.42 18.52 2.29
CA CYS A 288 13.81 18.13 2.02
C CYS A 288 14.30 18.76 0.73
N VAL A 289 15.52 19.28 0.74
CA VAL A 289 16.17 19.83 -0.46
C VAL A 289 16.42 18.73 -1.49
N SER A 290 15.99 18.98 -2.72
CA SER A 290 16.20 18.07 -3.85
C SER A 290 17.62 18.21 -4.41
N ILE A 291 18.34 17.09 -4.43
CA ILE A 291 19.62 16.89 -5.11
C ILE A 291 19.34 16.08 -6.37
N ILE A 292 19.45 16.71 -7.53
CA ILE A 292 18.90 16.23 -8.79
C ILE A 292 20.03 15.72 -9.67
N GLY A 293 20.03 14.42 -9.96
CA GLY A 293 20.87 13.86 -11.02
C GLY A 293 20.05 13.61 -12.28
N PHE A 294 20.70 13.45 -13.43
CA PHE A 294 20.05 13.16 -14.71
C PHE A 294 20.43 11.76 -15.17
N ASN A 295 19.46 10.86 -15.33
CA ASN A 295 19.71 9.43 -15.60
C ASN A 295 20.59 8.76 -14.50
N SER A 296 20.48 9.31 -13.27
CA SER A 296 21.39 9.02 -12.16
C SER A 296 20.97 7.84 -11.30
N SER A 297 19.69 7.47 -11.35
CA SER A 297 19.10 6.46 -10.46
C SER A 297 19.77 5.09 -10.54
N ARG A 298 20.20 4.70 -11.74
CA ARG A 298 20.84 3.41 -12.00
C ARG A 298 22.36 3.48 -11.91
N PHE A 299 22.95 4.61 -12.26
CA PHE A 299 24.38 4.76 -12.45
C PHE A 299 25.03 5.55 -11.33
N ASP A 300 24.85 6.87 -11.30
CA ASP A 300 25.57 7.75 -10.37
C ASP A 300 25.25 7.43 -8.91
N GLN A 301 23.99 7.17 -8.59
CA GLN A 301 23.56 6.86 -7.23
C GLN A 301 24.27 5.61 -6.69
N ALA A 302 24.57 4.62 -7.53
CA ALA A 302 25.31 3.42 -7.11
C ALA A 302 26.76 3.74 -6.72
N LEU A 303 27.38 4.77 -7.33
CA LEU A 303 28.77 5.17 -7.07
C LEU A 303 28.96 5.73 -5.66
N PHE A 304 27.98 6.51 -5.17
CA PHE A 304 28.09 7.17 -3.87
C PHE A 304 27.19 6.58 -2.77
N SER A 305 26.23 5.70 -3.08
CA SER A 305 25.29 5.15 -2.07
C SER A 305 25.98 4.49 -0.88
N LYS A 306 27.11 3.81 -1.09
CA LYS A 306 27.89 3.18 -0.02
C LYS A 306 28.44 4.20 0.98
N TYR A 307 28.62 5.45 0.57
CA TYR A 307 29.10 6.53 1.43
C TYR A 307 27.97 7.15 2.24
N LEU A 308 26.69 6.96 1.87
CA LEU A 308 25.51 7.59 2.52
C LEU A 308 25.10 6.97 3.86
N HIS A 309 25.86 6.02 4.39
CA HIS A 309 25.63 5.44 5.71
C HIS A 309 26.92 5.42 6.51
N ASN A 310 27.08 6.38 7.41
CA ASN A 310 28.28 6.52 8.26
C ASN A 310 27.93 7.22 9.59
N ASP A 311 28.93 7.67 10.35
CA ASP A 311 28.72 8.32 11.65
C ASP A 311 28.06 9.71 11.56
N LYS A 312 28.14 10.38 10.40
CA LYS A 312 27.59 11.73 10.17
C LYS A 312 26.16 11.70 9.62
N TRP A 313 25.84 10.76 8.74
CA TRP A 313 24.55 10.71 8.07
C TRP A 313 23.99 9.28 7.96
N THR A 314 22.68 9.19 7.78
CA THR A 314 21.95 7.92 7.65
C THR A 314 20.91 7.99 6.55
N ILE A 315 20.74 6.90 5.81
CA ILE A 315 19.63 6.72 4.89
C ILE A 315 18.36 6.52 5.73
N GLN A 316 17.39 7.43 5.59
CA GLN A 316 16.11 7.37 6.29
C GLN A 316 15.08 6.58 5.49
N SER A 317 15.07 6.77 4.17
CA SER A 317 14.18 6.02 3.29
C SER A 317 14.77 5.87 1.90
N PHE A 318 14.40 4.76 1.26
CA PHE A 318 14.69 4.48 -0.13
C PHE A 318 13.36 4.11 -0.81
N ILE A 319 13.04 4.81 -1.90
CA ILE A 319 11.85 4.54 -2.71
C ILE A 319 12.33 4.01 -4.05
N GLY A 320 11.86 2.83 -4.44
CA GLY A 320 12.18 2.18 -5.70
C GLY A 320 12.70 0.76 -5.51
N THR A 321 13.16 0.17 -6.61
CA THR A 321 13.84 -1.13 -6.61
C THR A 321 15.31 -0.96 -7.00
N MET A 322 16.14 -1.98 -6.82
CA MET A 322 17.57 -1.94 -7.17
C MET A 322 17.83 -1.58 -8.65
N GLY A 323 16.87 -1.81 -9.55
CA GLY A 323 16.98 -1.45 -10.97
C GLY A 323 16.29 -0.13 -11.36
N GLN A 324 15.42 0.40 -10.50
CA GLN A 324 14.63 1.62 -10.72
C GLN A 324 14.50 2.38 -9.40
N GLY A 325 15.60 2.96 -8.94
CA GLY A 325 15.62 3.86 -7.79
C GLY A 325 14.85 5.13 -8.12
N LYS A 326 13.86 5.50 -7.29
CA LYS A 326 13.10 6.74 -7.47
C LYS A 326 13.65 7.86 -6.62
N GLN A 327 13.96 7.56 -5.36
CA GLN A 327 14.38 8.56 -4.39
C GLN A 327 15.19 7.93 -3.24
N ILE A 328 16.24 8.62 -2.81
CA ILE A 328 17.00 8.29 -1.58
C ILE A 328 16.92 9.50 -0.64
N VAL A 329 16.41 9.31 0.57
CA VAL A 329 16.41 10.36 1.60
C VAL A 329 17.50 10.09 2.60
N VAL A 330 18.34 11.10 2.81
CA VAL A 330 19.50 11.03 3.71
C VAL A 330 19.36 12.12 4.76
N GLU A 331 19.53 11.74 6.02
CA GLU A 331 19.49 12.65 7.17
C GLU A 331 20.88 12.80 7.77
N HIS A 332 21.27 14.04 8.05
CA HIS A 332 22.43 14.34 8.86
C HIS A 332 22.09 14.11 10.35
N LYS A 333 22.80 13.19 11.01
CA LYS A 333 22.45 12.68 12.35
C LYS A 333 22.41 13.77 13.43
N GLN A 334 23.31 14.75 13.37
CA GLN A 334 23.41 15.85 14.34
C GLN A 334 22.42 17.00 14.07
N THR A 335 22.48 17.61 12.88
CA THR A 335 21.62 18.76 12.51
C THR A 335 20.17 18.38 12.19
N LYS A 336 19.86 17.08 12.01
CA LYS A 336 18.57 16.57 11.56
C LYS A 336 18.11 17.09 10.20
N GLN A 337 19.01 17.72 9.45
CA GLN A 337 18.75 18.19 8.10
C GLN A 337 18.61 17.00 7.16
N GLN A 338 17.58 17.05 6.31
CA GLN A 338 17.30 16.01 5.32
C GLN A 338 17.49 16.53 3.89
N ILE A 339 18.20 15.75 3.09
CA ILE A 339 18.33 15.94 1.64
C ILE A 339 17.76 14.73 0.92
N LYS A 340 17.23 14.93 -0.27
CA LYS A 340 16.71 13.84 -1.11
C LYS A 340 17.41 13.80 -2.46
N PHE A 341 18.00 12.67 -2.79
CA PHE A 341 18.52 12.40 -4.12
C PHE A 341 17.38 11.90 -5.00
N ILE A 342 17.19 12.56 -6.13
CA ILE A 342 16.18 12.21 -7.13
C ILE A 342 16.79 12.20 -8.53
N ASP A 343 16.22 11.38 -9.39
CA ASP A 343 16.55 11.36 -10.81
C ASP A 343 15.51 12.16 -11.59
N ALA A 344 15.95 13.19 -12.32
CA ALA A 344 15.08 14.01 -13.15
C ALA A 344 14.30 13.18 -14.17
N MET A 345 14.88 12.09 -14.69
CA MET A 345 14.23 11.24 -15.69
C MET A 345 12.99 10.53 -15.16
N ASN A 346 12.89 10.31 -13.83
CA ASN A 346 11.69 9.71 -13.24
C ASN A 346 10.47 10.65 -13.26
N TYR A 347 10.69 11.96 -13.46
CA TYR A 347 9.66 13.00 -13.44
C TYR A 347 9.39 13.59 -14.83
N THR A 348 10.28 13.34 -15.80
CA THR A 348 10.00 13.59 -17.21
C THR A 348 9.32 12.35 -17.79
N GLN A 349 8.08 12.46 -18.23
CA GLN A 349 7.38 11.32 -18.86
C GLN A 349 8.23 10.78 -20.03
N PRO A 350 8.24 9.47 -20.29
CA PRO A 350 8.60 8.99 -21.61
C PRO A 350 7.55 9.57 -22.57
N THR A 351 7.97 10.52 -23.39
CA THR A 351 7.15 11.05 -24.48
C THR A 351 7.01 9.97 -25.56
N ASN A 352 6.34 8.87 -25.25
CA ASN A 352 5.64 8.11 -26.28
C ASN A 352 4.34 8.86 -26.53
N LEU A 353 4.44 9.90 -27.37
CA LEU A 353 3.32 10.34 -28.18
C LEU A 353 2.96 9.15 -29.08
N ALA A 354 1.96 8.38 -28.66
CA ALA A 354 1.24 7.43 -29.51
C ALA A 354 -0.13 8.04 -29.82
#